data_AF-A0A2N2VBV3-F1
#
_entry.id   AF-A0A2N2VBV3-F1
#
_cell.length_a   1.000
_cell.length_b   1.000
_cell.length_c   1.000
_cell.angle_alpha   90.00
_cell.angle_beta   90.00
_cell.angle_gamma   90.00
#
_symmetry.space_group_name_H-M   'P 1'
#
loop_
_entity.id
_entity.type
_entity.pdbx_description
1 polymer ?
#
loop_
_entity_poly.entity_id
_entity_poly.type
_entity_poly.pdbx_seq_one_letter_code
_entity_poly.pdbx_strand_id
1 'polypeptide(L)' 'MLRRNTSHSTPSVVYGTTEQFASSQLVRAQSVRKRLCLTGSYFGVVPEKLPSGRLRWPLGG' A
#
# COMPACT_ATOMS: atom_id res chain seq x y z
N MET A 1 -22.69 -27.08 -24.76
CA MET A 1 -21.27 -26.66 -24.67
C MET A 1 -21.24 -25.24 -24.09
N LEU A 2 -21.02 -25.06 -22.79
CA LEU A 2 -21.01 -23.74 -22.13
C LEU A 2 -19.58 -23.20 -22.07
N ARG A 3 -19.34 -22.04 -22.70
CA ARG A 3 -18.07 -21.32 -22.63
C ARG A 3 -17.91 -20.70 -21.23
N ARG A 4 -16.92 -21.15 -20.46
CA ARG A 4 -16.54 -20.50 -19.19
C ARG A 4 -15.88 -19.16 -19.50
N ASN A 5 -16.56 -18.07 -19.17
CA ASN A 5 -16.01 -16.71 -19.26
C ASN A 5 -15.15 -16.46 -18.01
N THR A 6 -13.85 -16.74 -18.08
CA THR A 6 -12.90 -16.40 -17.01
C THR A 6 -12.54 -14.92 -17.12
N SER A 7 -13.37 -14.05 -16.55
CA SER A 7 -12.98 -12.68 -16.25
C SER A 7 -11.91 -12.73 -15.16
N HIS A 8 -10.63 -12.61 -15.53
CA HIS A 8 -9.58 -12.33 -14.56
C HIS A 8 -9.82 -10.91 -14.02
N SER A 9 -10.50 -10.79 -12.89
CA SER A 9 -10.52 -9.56 -12.11
C SER A 9 -9.11 -9.31 -11.61
N THR A 10 -8.35 -8.49 -12.34
CA THR A 10 -7.06 -7.98 -11.87
C THR A 10 -7.32 -7.31 -10.52
N PRO A 11 -6.68 -7.74 -9.42
CA PRO A 11 -6.81 -7.02 -8.17
C PRO A 11 -6.20 -5.63 -8.38
N SER A 12 -7.05 -4.61 -8.54
CA SER A 12 -6.59 -3.23 -8.61
C SER A 12 -6.07 -2.87 -7.23
N VAL A 13 -4.74 -2.91 -7.06
CA VAL A 13 -4.11 -2.52 -5.81
C VAL A 13 -4.52 -1.08 -5.49
N VAL A 14 -5.24 -0.90 -4.39
CA VAL A 14 -5.64 0.42 -3.92
C VAL A 14 -4.44 1.07 -3.26
N TYR A 15 -4.16 2.31 -3.64
CA TYR A 15 -3.06 3.09 -3.09
C TYR A 15 -3.56 4.23 -2.22
N GLY A 16 -2.78 4.61 -1.21
CA GLY A 16 -3.14 5.65 -0.25
C GLY A 16 -1.98 6.37 0.40
N THR A 17 -2.32 7.27 1.32
CA THR A 17 -1.33 8.03 2.11
C THR A 17 -0.76 7.19 3.25
N THR A 18 0.26 7.74 3.93
CA THR A 18 0.83 7.09 5.13
C THR A 18 -0.22 7.00 6.25
N GLU A 19 -1.10 7.98 6.37
CA GLU A 19 -2.22 7.97 7.32
C GLU A 19 -3.20 6.84 7.03
N GLN A 20 -3.62 6.69 5.77
CA GLN A 20 -4.56 5.64 5.38
C GLN A 20 -3.95 4.24 5.62
N PHE A 21 -2.69 4.06 5.27
CA PHE A 21 -1.96 2.82 5.54
C PHE A 21 -1.81 2.55 7.05
N ALA A 22 -1.46 3.56 7.83
CA ALA A 22 -1.33 3.41 9.27
C ALA A 22 -2.67 3.04 9.94
N SER A 23 -3.76 3.65 9.48
CA SER A 23 -5.12 3.32 9.94
C SER A 23 -5.50 1.88 9.59
N SER A 24 -5.15 1.37 8.40
CA SER A 24 -5.43 -0.02 8.03
C SER A 24 -4.63 -1.03 8.87
N GLN A 25 -3.44 -0.64 9.33
CA GLN A 25 -2.58 -1.45 10.19
C GLN A 25 -2.80 -1.21 11.70
N LEU A 26 -3.78 -0.37 12.09
CA LEU A 26 -4.08 0.00 13.48
C LEU A 26 -2.88 0.56 14.26
N VAL A 27 -2.02 1.33 13.58
CA VAL A 27 -0.84 1.96 14.18
C VAL A 27 -0.84 3.47 13.95
N ARG A 28 0.02 4.19 14.66
CA ARG A 28 0.25 5.61 14.41
C ARG A 28 1.09 5.80 13.14
N ALA A 29 0.73 6.77 12.30
CA ALA A 29 1.49 7.13 11.10
C ALA A 29 2.97 7.48 11.40
N GLN A 30 3.25 8.06 12.59
CA GLN A 30 4.62 8.33 13.03
C GLN A 30 5.45 7.04 13.17
N SER A 31 4.87 5.94 13.65
CA SER A 31 5.55 4.64 13.75
C SER A 31 5.91 4.10 12.38
N VAL A 32 5.00 4.24 11.41
CA VAL A 32 5.24 3.85 10.01
C VAL A 32 6.41 4.63 9.42
N ARG A 33 6.39 5.97 9.55
CA ARG A 33 7.48 6.84 9.07
C ARG A 33 8.81 6.51 9.75
N LYS A 34 8.82 6.35 11.08
CA LYS A 34 10.02 6.01 11.83
C LYS A 34 10.65 4.71 11.33
N ARG A 35 9.84 3.66 11.18
CA ARG A 35 10.29 2.36 10.64
C ARG A 35 10.81 2.51 9.21
N LEU A 36 10.10 3.22 8.35
CA LEU A 36 10.50 3.48 6.97
C LEU A 36 11.87 4.17 6.91
N CYS A 37 12.09 5.22 7.71
CA CYS A 37 13.38 5.92 7.73
C CYS A 37 14.52 5.05 8.27
N LEU A 38 14.25 4.19 9.26
CA LEU A 38 15.28 3.34 9.87
C LEU A 38 15.61 2.10 9.04
N THR A 39 14.64 1.53 8.33
CA THR A 39 14.78 0.20 7.69
C THR A 39 14.46 0.20 6.19
N GLY A 40 14.04 1.33 5.62
CA GLY A 40 13.67 1.44 4.21
C GLY A 40 12.31 0.83 3.84
N SER A 41 11.65 0.14 4.75
CA SER A 41 10.33 -0.46 4.55
C SER A 41 9.51 -0.50 5.84
N TYR A 42 8.22 -0.81 5.73
CA TYR A 42 7.38 -1.16 6.87
C TYR A 42 7.01 -2.64 6.79
N PHE A 43 7.72 -3.49 7.53
CA PHE A 43 7.54 -4.96 7.50
C PHE A 43 7.51 -5.55 6.09
N GLY A 44 8.40 -5.09 5.20
CA GLY A 44 8.47 -5.55 3.80
C GLY A 44 7.59 -4.74 2.84
N VAL A 45 6.69 -3.89 3.34
CA VAL A 45 5.91 -2.97 2.50
C VAL A 45 6.75 -1.74 2.17
N VAL A 46 6.95 -1.48 0.88
CA VAL A 46 7.71 -0.34 0.38
C VAL A 46 6.75 0.66 -0.28
N PRO A 47 6.73 1.93 0.17
CA PRO A 47 5.94 2.95 -0.50
C PRO A 47 6.60 3.41 -1.80
N GLU A 48 5.77 3.82 -2.75
CA GLU A 48 6.23 4.48 -3.96
C GLU A 48 6.44 5.98 -3.70
N LYS A 49 7.61 6.50 -4.10
CA LYS A 49 7.89 7.93 -4.07
C LYS A 49 7.32 8.58 -5.33
N LEU A 50 6.34 9.47 -5.15
CA LEU A 50 5.77 10.24 -6.23
C LEU A 50 6.71 11.39 -6.63
N PRO A 51 6.62 11.90 -7.88
CA PRO A 51 7.37 13.09 -8.30
C PRO A 51 7.11 14.33 -7.43
N SER A 52 5.96 14.38 -6.75
CA SER A 52 5.60 15.42 -5.77
C SER A 52 6.34 15.30 -4.43
N GLY A 53 7.19 14.28 -4.23
CA GLY A 53 7.87 13.99 -2.97
C GLY A 53 7.00 13.27 -1.93
N ARG A 54 5.72 13.03 -2.22
CA ARG A 54 4.82 12.27 -1.33
C ARG A 54 5.05 10.76 -1.45
N LEU A 55 4.71 10.05 -0.37
CA LEU A 55 4.74 8.58 -0.32
C LEU A 55 3.36 8.00 -0.59
N ARG A 56 3.30 7.05 -1.52
CA ARG A 56 2.10 6.30 -1.89
C ARG A 56 2.23 4.86 -1.41
N TRP A 57 1.35 4.44 -0.50
CA TRP A 57 1.37 3.12 0.12
C TRP A 57 0.33 2.19 -0.52
N PRO A 58 0.62 0.90 -0.71
CA PRO A 58 -0.40 -0.09 -1.04
C PRO A 58 -1.28 -0.34 0.20
N LEU A 59 -2.60 -0.21 0.07
CA LEU A 59 -3.54 -0.39 1.18
C LEU A 59 -4.07 -1.83 1.32
N GLY A 60 -3.69 -2.73 0.40
CA GLY A 60 -4.38 -4.00 0.19
C GLY A 60 -5.66 -3.78 -0.62
N GLY A 61 -6.06 -4.80 -1.38
CA GLY A 61 -7.34 -4.86 -2.09
C GLY A 61 -8.29 -5.81 -1.37
#